data_AF-A0A3R6CRB2-F1
#
_entry.id   AF-A0A3R6CRB2-F1
#
_cell.length_a   1.000
_cell.length_b   1.000
_cell.length_c   1.000
_cell.angle_alpha   90.00
_cell.angle_beta   90.00
_cell.angle_gamma   90.00
#
_symmetry.space_group_name_H-M   'P 1'
#
loop_
_entity.id
_entity.type
_entity.pdbx_description
1 polymer ?
#
loop_
_entity_poly.entity_id
_entity_poly.type
_entity_poly.pdbx_seq_one_letter_code
_entity_poly.pdbx_strand_id
1 'polypeptide(L)'
;EQTENMKTPRERNNIDAVLQASVSANYEIYQKVRRANGMCEALRELMKDEIEQDVARGEMRGRVEGIVDTCCDLGLPEDAILERLQKKLNISLQTAQEYLKTFGKQIVKN
;
A
#
# COMPACT_ATOMS: atom_id res chain seq x y z
N GLU A 1 20.24 48.57 2.10
CA GLU A 1 20.04 47.81 3.35
C GLU A 1 19.47 48.74 4.41
N GLN A 2 18.20 48.57 4.81
CA GLN A 2 17.56 49.35 5.87
C GLN A 2 16.98 48.43 6.95
N THR A 3 17.81 47.51 7.43
CA THR A 3 17.45 46.56 8.49
C THR A 3 18.37 46.67 9.71
N GLU A 4 18.98 47.83 9.95
CA GLU A 4 19.96 47.98 11.04
C GLU A 4 19.55 48.88 12.21
N ASN A 5 18.31 49.40 12.29
CA ASN A 5 17.90 50.18 13.47
C ASN A 5 16.43 49.97 13.87
N MET A 6 16.10 48.79 14.41
CA MET A 6 14.85 48.54 15.13
C MET A 6 15.06 48.78 16.63
N LYS A 7 15.12 50.06 17.03
CA LYS A 7 15.66 50.47 18.33
C LYS A 7 14.63 50.49 19.46
N THR A 8 13.33 50.61 19.19
CA THR A 8 12.33 50.67 20.27
C THR A 8 11.60 49.34 20.50
N PRO A 9 11.24 48.99 21.75
CA PRO A 9 10.43 47.81 22.05
C PRO A 9 9.09 47.79 21.30
N ARG A 10 8.50 48.97 21.03
CA ARG A 10 7.24 49.09 20.31
C ARG A 10 7.35 48.71 18.84
N GLU A 11 8.43 49.12 18.16
CA GLU A 11 8.68 48.73 16.76
C GLU A 11 8.88 47.22 16.63
N ARG A 12 9.62 46.60 17.57
CA ARG A 12 9.77 45.14 17.60
C ARG A 12 8.44 44.43 17.80
N ASN A 13 7.63 44.86 18.77
CA ASN A 13 6.32 44.26 19.02
C ASN A 13 5.40 44.38 17.79
N ASN A 14 5.44 45.50 17.07
CA ASN A 14 4.65 45.68 15.87
C ASN A 14 5.12 44.76 14.74
N ILE A 15 6.44 44.61 14.57
CA ILE A 15 7.02 43.70 13.57
C ILE A 15 6.67 42.24 13.90
N ASP A 16 6.79 41.85 15.17
CA ASP A 16 6.44 40.51 15.63
C ASP A 16 4.95 40.22 15.43
N ALA A 17 4.07 41.19 15.70
CA ALA A 17 2.63 41.04 15.47
C ALA A 17 2.30 40.84 13.97
N VAL A 18 2.94 41.61 13.09
CA VAL A 18 2.76 41.49 11.63
C VAL A 18 3.32 40.16 11.13
N LEU A 19 4.49 39.76 11.62
CA LEU A 19 5.12 38.49 11.27
C LEU A 19 4.26 37.32 11.73
N GLN A 20 3.77 37.36 12.97
CA GLN A 20 2.90 36.34 13.54
C GLN A 20 1.58 36.23 12.77
N ALA A 21 0.96 37.34 12.41
CA ALA A 21 -0.25 37.35 11.58
C ALA A 21 0.00 36.75 10.20
N SER A 22 1.12 37.12 9.56
CA SER A 22 1.51 36.61 8.24
C SER A 22 1.82 35.11 8.27
N VAL A 23 2.59 34.67 9.26
CA VAL A 23 2.93 33.25 9.45
C VAL A 23 1.67 32.45 9.76
N SER A 24 0.79 32.93 10.63
CA SER A 24 -0.44 32.23 11.00
C SER A 24 -1.39 32.09 9.81
N ALA A 25 -1.62 33.17 9.06
CA ALA A 25 -2.45 33.14 7.85
C ALA A 25 -1.89 32.20 6.77
N ASN A 26 -0.56 32.24 6.56
CA ASN A 26 0.10 31.36 5.60
C ASN A 26 0.07 29.89 6.06
N TYR A 27 0.19 29.64 7.37
CA TYR A 27 0.16 28.30 7.92
C TYR A 27 -1.22 27.65 7.74
N GLU A 28 -2.32 28.38 7.95
CA GLU A 28 -3.67 27.88 7.71
C GLU A 28 -3.92 27.48 6.25
N ILE A 29 -3.44 28.30 5.30
CA ILE A 29 -3.53 28.00 3.87
C ILE A 29 -2.68 26.78 3.52
N TYR A 30 -1.43 26.74 4.01
CA TYR A 30 -0.54 25.61 3.81
C TYR A 30 -1.14 24.30 4.34
N GLN A 31 -1.79 24.33 5.52
CA GLN A 31 -2.46 23.17 6.09
C GLN A 31 -3.64 22.71 5.22
N LYS A 32 -4.43 23.62 4.65
CA LYS A 32 -5.55 23.28 3.76
C LYS A 32 -5.06 22.68 2.43
N VAL A 33 -3.99 23.21 1.85
CA VAL A 33 -3.43 22.70 0.58
C VAL A 33 -2.72 21.37 0.79
N ARG A 34 -1.90 21.22 1.85
CA ARG A 34 -1.17 19.99 2.15
C ARG A 34 -2.10 18.82 2.48
N ARG A 35 -3.29 19.09 3.05
CA ARG A 35 -4.30 18.07 3.39
C ARG A 35 -5.36 17.86 2.30
N ALA A 36 -5.13 18.30 1.07
CA ALA A 36 -6.01 17.97 -0.03
C ALA A 36 -5.93 16.46 -0.34
N ASN A 37 -6.73 15.67 0.38
CA ASN A 37 -6.88 14.22 0.22
C ASN A 37 -7.30 13.83 -1.22
N GLY A 38 -7.84 14.78 -1.99
CA GLY A 38 -8.31 14.57 -3.36
C GLY A 38 -7.22 14.19 -4.37
N MET A 39 -5.95 14.57 -4.17
CA MET A 39 -4.87 14.12 -5.06
C MET A 39 -4.63 12.60 -4.95
N CYS A 40 -4.74 12.04 -3.74
CA CYS A 40 -4.63 10.61 -3.53
C CYS A 40 -5.83 9.83 -4.06
N GLU A 41 -7.03 10.44 -4.07
CA GLU A 41 -8.23 9.84 -4.64
C GLU A 41 -8.20 9.87 -6.17
N ALA A 42 -7.82 10.99 -6.79
CA ALA A 42 -7.67 11.07 -8.24
C ALA A 42 -6.63 10.08 -8.79
N LEU A 43 -5.49 9.91 -8.09
CA LEU A 43 -4.49 8.93 -8.47
C LEU A 43 -5.00 7.48 -8.32
N ARG A 44 -5.77 7.20 -7.26
CA ARG A 44 -6.41 5.89 -7.08
C ARG A 44 -7.43 5.59 -8.17
N GLU A 45 -8.23 6.56 -8.59
CA GLU A 45 -9.18 6.38 -9.69
C GLU A 45 -8.46 6.18 -11.03
N LEU A 46 -7.37 6.91 -11.29
CA LEU A 46 -6.57 6.72 -12.50
C LEU A 46 -5.94 5.33 -12.60
N MET A 47 -5.50 4.77 -11.47
CA MET A 47 -4.85 3.45 -11.39
C MET A 47 -5.81 2.32 -11.00
N LYS A 48 -7.12 2.58 -11.00
CA LYS A 48 -8.11 1.69 -10.41
C LYS A 48 -8.02 0.27 -10.95
N ASP A 49 -7.96 0.13 -12.27
CA ASP A 49 -7.92 -1.18 -12.95
C ASP A 49 -6.67 -1.98 -12.56
N GLU A 50 -5.52 -1.31 -12.44
CA GLU A 50 -4.25 -1.94 -12.06
C GLU A 50 -4.28 -2.39 -10.61
N ILE A 51 -4.82 -1.54 -9.72
CA ILE A 51 -5.00 -1.87 -8.30
C ILE A 51 -5.96 -3.05 -8.15
N GLU A 52 -7.11 -3.04 -8.82
CA GLU A 52 -8.08 -4.13 -8.76
C GLU A 52 -7.48 -5.43 -9.30
N GLN A 53 -6.71 -5.37 -10.40
CA GLN A 53 -6.02 -6.52 -10.94
C GLN A 53 -4.98 -7.09 -9.95
N ASP A 54 -4.18 -6.23 -9.33
CA ASP A 54 -3.15 -6.66 -8.38
C ASP A 54 -3.74 -7.18 -7.08
N VAL A 55 -4.85 -6.60 -6.61
CA VAL A 55 -5.63 -7.13 -5.48
C VAL A 55 -6.17 -8.52 -5.82
N ALA A 56 -6.81 -8.70 -6.98
CA ALA A 56 -7.34 -10.00 -7.40
C ALA A 56 -6.22 -11.06 -7.54
N ARG A 57 -5.06 -10.68 -8.08
CA ARG A 57 -3.87 -11.55 -8.15
C ARG A 57 -3.35 -11.91 -6.75
N GLY A 58 -3.29 -10.93 -5.86
CA GLY A 58 -2.87 -11.12 -4.46
C GLY A 58 -3.77 -12.07 -3.71
N GLU A 59 -5.09 -11.90 -3.81
CA GLU A 59 -6.07 -12.81 -3.20
C GLU A 59 -5.95 -14.23 -3.74
N MET A 60 -5.77 -14.39 -5.05
CA MET A 60 -5.60 -15.71 -5.65
C MET A 60 -4.32 -16.38 -5.15
N ARG A 61 -3.19 -15.64 -5.08
CA ARG A 61 -1.94 -16.14 -4.51
C ARG A 61 -2.10 -16.56 -3.06
N GLY A 62 -2.72 -15.73 -2.23
CA GLY A 62 -2.94 -16.06 -0.80
C GLY A 62 -3.80 -17.31 -0.61
N ARG A 63 -4.83 -17.51 -1.44
CA ARG A 63 -5.64 -18.74 -1.40
C ARG A 63 -4.84 -19.97 -1.83
N VAL A 64 -4.03 -19.86 -2.88
CA VAL A 64 -3.15 -20.95 -3.32
C VAL A 64 -2.16 -21.32 -2.22
N GLU A 65 -1.44 -20.32 -1.70
CA GLU A 65 -0.43 -20.51 -0.66
C GLU A 65 -1.02 -21.18 0.57
N GLY A 66 -2.17 -20.71 1.07
CA GLY A 66 -2.84 -21.34 2.22
C GLY A 66 -3.28 -22.78 1.96
N ILE A 67 -3.71 -23.13 0.75
CA ILE A 67 -4.05 -24.52 0.39
C ILE A 67 -2.79 -25.39 0.36
N VAL A 68 -1.73 -24.93 -0.33
CA VAL A 68 -0.49 -25.68 -0.47
C VAL A 68 0.17 -25.86 0.89
N ASP A 69 0.31 -24.80 1.69
CA ASP A 69 0.93 -24.83 3.02
C ASP A 69 0.21 -25.82 3.95
N THR A 70 -1.13 -25.71 4.04
CA THR A 70 -1.94 -26.64 4.85
C THR A 70 -1.78 -28.09 4.36
N CYS A 71 -1.76 -28.33 3.05
CA CYS A 71 -1.64 -29.69 2.53
C CYS A 71 -0.23 -30.26 2.72
N CYS A 72 0.82 -29.44 2.59
CA CYS A 72 2.20 -29.82 2.88
C CYS A 72 2.39 -30.14 4.36
N ASP A 73 1.83 -29.34 5.26
CA ASP A 73 1.91 -29.55 6.71
C ASP A 73 1.18 -30.83 7.14
N LEU A 74 0.13 -31.23 6.40
CA LEU A 74 -0.57 -32.51 6.58
C LEU A 74 0.12 -33.69 5.89
N GLY A 75 1.22 -33.47 5.16
CA GLY A 75 1.95 -34.52 4.45
C GLY A 75 1.17 -35.14 3.28
N LEU A 76 0.24 -34.39 2.67
CA LEU A 76 -0.55 -34.91 1.55
C LEU A 76 0.30 -35.07 0.28
N PRO A 77 0.05 -36.11 -0.53
CA PRO A 77 0.75 -36.31 -1.79
C PRO A 77 0.39 -35.22 -2.80
N GLU A 78 1.31 -34.89 -3.71
CA GLU A 78 1.17 -33.82 -4.71
C GLU A 78 -0.14 -33.92 -5.51
N ASP A 79 -0.54 -35.12 -5.91
CA ASP A 79 -1.77 -35.37 -6.67
C ASP A 79 -3.02 -34.88 -5.93
N ALA A 80 -3.09 -35.10 -4.61
CA ALA A 80 -4.20 -34.65 -3.78
C ALA A 80 -4.20 -33.12 -3.61
N ILE A 81 -3.02 -32.49 -3.62
CA ILE A 81 -2.89 -31.02 -3.57
C ILE A 81 -3.40 -30.41 -4.88
N LEU A 82 -3.03 -30.99 -6.02
CA LEU A 82 -3.46 -30.55 -7.35
C LEU A 82 -4.99 -30.64 -7.50
N GLU A 83 -5.59 -31.78 -7.13
CA GLU A 83 -7.06 -31.92 -7.14
C GLU A 83 -7.75 -30.85 -6.29
N ARG A 84 -7.18 -30.55 -5.11
CA ARG A 84 -7.74 -29.56 -4.19
C ARG A 84 -7.62 -28.14 -4.73
N LEU A 85 -6.49 -27.79 -5.37
CA LEU A 85 -6.30 -26.51 -6.04
C LEU A 85 -7.28 -26.33 -7.20
N GLN A 86 -7.40 -27.33 -8.07
CA GLN A 86 -8.33 -27.29 -9.21
C GLN A 86 -9.78 -27.15 -8.75
N LYS A 87 -10.21 -27.95 -7.76
CA LYS A 87 -11.60 -27.93 -7.28
C LYS A 87 -11.95 -26.67 -6.50
N LYS A 88 -11.04 -26.16 -5.66
CA LYS A 88 -11.32 -24.96 -4.83
C LYS A 88 -11.17 -23.64 -5.59
N LEU A 89 -10.25 -23.58 -6.55
CA LEU A 89 -9.95 -22.35 -7.29
C LEU A 89 -10.53 -22.34 -8.70
N ASN A 90 -11.13 -23.44 -9.13
CA ASN A 90 -11.68 -23.62 -10.48
C ASN A 90 -10.66 -23.28 -11.58
N ILE A 91 -9.44 -23.81 -11.42
CA ILE A 91 -8.31 -23.57 -12.33
C ILE A 91 -7.95 -24.83 -13.10
N SER A 92 -7.24 -24.64 -14.22
CA SER A 92 -6.72 -25.74 -15.03
C SER A 92 -5.64 -26.54 -14.27
N LEU A 93 -5.41 -27.79 -14.68
CA LEU A 93 -4.34 -28.62 -14.11
C LEU A 93 -2.96 -27.96 -14.29
N GLN A 94 -2.71 -27.37 -15.46
CA GLN A 94 -1.45 -26.69 -15.75
C GLN A 94 -1.21 -25.52 -14.79
N THR A 95 -2.23 -24.69 -14.57
CA THR A 95 -2.16 -23.57 -13.62
C THR A 95 -1.95 -24.07 -12.19
N ALA A 96 -2.61 -25.16 -11.79
CA ALA A 96 -2.41 -25.76 -10.48
C ALA A 96 -0.98 -26.30 -10.29
N GLN A 97 -0.39 -26.89 -11.33
CA GLN A 97 1.01 -27.36 -11.32
C GLN A 97 2.00 -26.21 -11.22
N GLU A 98 1.78 -25.12 -11.96
CA GLU A 98 2.61 -23.90 -11.86
C GLU A 98 2.56 -23.30 -10.46
N TYR A 99 1.38 -23.28 -9.85
CA TYR A 99 1.21 -22.83 -8.47
C TYR A 99 1.89 -23.75 -7.47
N LEU A 100 1.72 -25.07 -7.60
CA LEU A 100 2.39 -26.03 -6.73
C LEU A 100 3.92 -25.95 -6.88
N LYS A 101 4.44 -25.70 -8.07
CA LYS A 101 5.87 -25.47 -8.28
C LYS A 101 6.37 -24.18 -7.62
N THR A 102 5.54 -23.15 -7.59
CA THR A 102 5.88 -21.82 -7.05
C THR A 102 5.81 -21.79 -5.52
N PHE A 103 4.79 -22.42 -4.94
CA PHE A 103 4.48 -22.37 -3.51
C PHE A 103 4.77 -23.67 -2.76
N GLY A 104 5.03 -24.77 -3.48
CA GLY A 104 5.38 -26.04 -2.89
C GLY A 104 6.69 -25.93 -2.12
N LYS A 105 6.65 -26.25 -0.82
CA LYS A 105 7.87 -26.53 -0.07
C LYS A 105 8.58 -27.69 -0.77
N GLN A 106 9.92 -27.70 -0.84
CA GLN A 106 10.65 -28.88 -1.30
C GLN A 106 10.19 -30.06 -0.45
N ILE A 107 9.34 -30.92 -1.01
CA ILE A 107 9.00 -32.19 -0.39
C ILE A 107 10.30 -32.96 -0.48
N VAL A 108 11.07 -32.93 0.61
CA VAL A 108 12.30 -33.70 0.75
C VAL A 108 11.88 -35.15 0.55
N LYS A 109 12.17 -35.70 -0.64
CA LYS A 109 12.10 -37.13 -0.90
C LYS A 109 13.18 -37.76 -0.02
N ASN A 110 12.79 -38.19 1.17
CA ASN A 110 13.58 -39.16 1.94
C ASN A 110 13.42 -40.54 1.33
#